data_AF-A0A975XYJ1-F1
#
_entry.id   AF-A0A975XYJ1-F1
#
_cell.length_a   1.000
_cell.length_b   1.000
_cell.length_c   1.000
_cell.angle_alpha   90.00
_cell.angle_beta   90.00
_cell.angle_gamma   90.00
#
_symmetry.space_group_name_H-M   'P 1'
#
loop_
_entity.id
_entity.type
_entity.pdbx_description
1 polymer ?
#
loop_
_entity_poly.entity_id
_entity_poly.type
_entity_poly.pdbx_seq_one_letter_code
_entity_poly.pdbx_strand_id
1 'polypeptide(L)'
;MIASARALRRSGSAPVNKGVGQAGARIPQIDNPLLLGALGLAAVGAGAALAVLRPSRRGGRTARFRSLALGALAGAPSGPSGRMELADLQVQEGFGKPTLVSFDVLVDGLGDGGEAGRDRAQGTTSALVNEPDAEPPADSTPPAQVAADIGPLLLDAFDRLVQAIWDNPEIAPVAIRGRLLSPSGTRPLADMTSLGFDGEIARPADLYEHYGSPASDRGWRP
;
A
#
# COMPACT_ATOMS: atom_id res chain seq x y z
N MET A 1 -49.79 -63.54 -29.31
CA MET A 1 -49.88 -63.29 -27.86
C MET A 1 -49.06 -64.38 -27.21
N ILE A 2 -47.93 -64.19 -26.53
CA ILE A 2 -47.62 -63.30 -25.39
C ILE A 2 -46.15 -62.83 -25.50
N ALA A 3 -45.89 -61.66 -24.91
CA ALA A 3 -44.66 -60.88 -24.96
C ALA A 3 -43.57 -61.31 -23.95
N SER A 4 -42.45 -60.58 -24.04
CA SER A 4 -41.45 -60.26 -23.01
C SER A 4 -40.24 -61.19 -22.93
N ALA A 5 -39.08 -60.79 -23.46
CA ALA A 5 -38.18 -59.69 -23.09
C ALA A 5 -37.03 -60.16 -22.19
N ARG A 6 -35.90 -60.27 -22.89
CA ARG A 6 -34.50 -60.39 -22.50
C ARG A 6 -34.03 -59.33 -21.50
N ALA A 7 -33.29 -59.74 -20.45
CA ALA A 7 -32.06 -59.12 -19.91
C ALA A 7 -31.76 -59.75 -18.52
N LEU A 8 -30.69 -60.52 -18.28
CA LEU A 8 -29.26 -60.19 -18.23
C LEU A 8 -28.91 -58.92 -17.43
N ARG A 9 -28.46 -59.11 -16.18
CA ARG A 9 -27.19 -58.60 -15.59
C ARG A 9 -27.15 -59.02 -14.11
N ARG A 10 -26.35 -60.04 -13.76
CA ARG A 10 -24.96 -59.95 -13.25
C ARG A 10 -24.78 -58.94 -12.11
N SER A 11 -24.82 -59.48 -10.89
CA SER A 11 -24.06 -58.98 -9.75
C SER A 11 -22.56 -59.02 -10.09
N GLY A 12 -21.88 -57.89 -9.90
CA GLY A 12 -20.44 -57.76 -10.06
C GLY A 12 -19.92 -56.85 -8.96
N SER A 13 -19.12 -57.44 -8.09
CA SER A 13 -18.47 -56.93 -6.89
C SER A 13 -17.83 -55.54 -7.06
N ALA A 14 -17.88 -54.76 -5.98
CA ALA A 14 -17.26 -53.44 -5.81
C ALA A 14 -15.80 -53.39 -6.32
N PRO A 15 -15.37 -52.25 -6.91
CA PRO A 15 -14.00 -52.09 -7.37
C PRO A 15 -13.05 -51.96 -6.16
N VAL A 16 -12.44 -53.08 -5.79
CA VAL A 16 -11.24 -53.12 -4.95
C VAL A 16 -10.03 -52.98 -5.87
N ASN A 17 -9.41 -51.79 -5.88
CA ASN A 17 -8.15 -51.58 -6.57
C ASN A 17 -7.09 -52.56 -5.99
N LYS A 18 -6.76 -53.60 -6.76
CA LYS A 18 -5.54 -54.40 -6.56
C LYS A 18 -4.47 -53.85 -7.50
N GLY A 19 -3.33 -53.53 -6.89
CA GLY A 19 -2.33 -52.65 -7.45
C GLY A 19 -1.61 -53.15 -8.69
N VAL A 20 -1.07 -52.17 -9.42
CA VAL A 20 -0.02 -52.35 -10.41
C VAL A 20 1.12 -51.42 -10.01
N GLY A 21 2.22 -52.02 -9.56
CA GLY A 21 3.53 -51.37 -9.46
C GLY A 21 3.74 -50.46 -8.25
N GLN A 22 4.50 -50.97 -7.27
CA GLN A 22 5.43 -50.13 -6.53
C GLN A 22 6.48 -49.57 -7.51
N ALA A 23 6.11 -48.58 -8.32
CA ALA A 23 7.08 -47.62 -8.80
C ALA A 23 7.25 -46.66 -7.64
N GLY A 24 8.35 -46.74 -6.91
CA GLY A 24 8.68 -45.72 -5.93
C GLY A 24 8.50 -44.37 -6.60
N ALA A 25 7.54 -43.57 -6.12
CA ALA A 25 7.43 -42.18 -6.51
C ALA A 25 8.67 -41.51 -5.94
N ARG A 26 9.78 -41.66 -6.67
CA ARG A 26 11.03 -41.00 -6.39
C ARG A 26 10.73 -39.55 -6.70
N ILE A 27 10.29 -38.82 -5.68
CA ILE A 27 10.20 -37.37 -5.72
C ILE A 27 11.55 -36.92 -6.29
N PRO A 28 11.59 -36.22 -7.43
CA PRO A 28 12.85 -35.83 -8.04
C PRO A 28 13.63 -35.02 -7.03
N GLN A 29 14.69 -35.63 -6.50
CA GLN A 29 15.51 -35.03 -5.46
C GLN A 29 16.47 -34.08 -6.16
N ILE A 30 16.24 -32.78 -6.00
CA ILE A 30 17.09 -31.73 -6.58
C ILE A 30 18.19 -31.45 -5.57
N ASP A 31 19.26 -32.25 -5.55
CA ASP A 31 20.39 -32.07 -4.64
C ASP A 31 21.51 -31.20 -5.23
N ASN A 32 21.35 -30.71 -6.47
CA ASN A 32 22.38 -29.91 -7.10
C ASN A 32 22.28 -28.45 -6.62
N PRO A 33 23.26 -27.95 -5.84
CA PRO A 33 23.22 -26.59 -5.29
C PRO A 33 23.19 -25.52 -6.37
N LEU A 34 23.75 -25.79 -7.56
CA LEU A 34 23.69 -24.88 -8.69
C LEU A 34 22.29 -24.83 -9.32
N LEU A 35 21.59 -25.97 -9.41
CA LEU A 35 20.21 -26.00 -9.89
C LEU A 35 19.26 -25.34 -8.89
N LEU A 36 19.45 -25.59 -7.58
CA LEU A 36 18.73 -24.90 -6.52
C LEU A 36 18.99 -23.38 -6.56
N GLY A 37 20.24 -22.97 -6.73
CA GLY A 37 20.61 -21.56 -6.85
C GLY A 37 20.01 -20.90 -8.10
N ALA A 38 20.08 -21.57 -9.24
CA ALA A 38 19.47 -21.09 -10.49
C ALA A 38 17.95 -21.01 -10.40
N LEU A 39 17.29 -22.00 -9.78
CA LEU A 39 15.85 -22.01 -9.55
C LEU A 39 15.43 -20.87 -8.61
N GLY A 40 16.20 -20.62 -7.55
CA GLY A 40 15.96 -19.51 -6.62
C GLY A 40 16.09 -18.15 -7.31
N LEU A 41 17.15 -17.94 -8.08
CA LEU A 41 17.34 -16.69 -8.84
C LEU A 41 16.26 -16.50 -9.91
N ALA A 42 15.89 -17.57 -10.61
CA ALA A 42 14.80 -17.54 -11.58
C ALA A 42 13.45 -17.23 -10.91
N ALA A 43 13.19 -17.75 -9.71
CA ALA A 43 11.97 -17.44 -8.97
C ALA A 43 11.92 -15.98 -8.50
N VAL A 44 13.05 -15.41 -8.04
CA VAL A 44 13.14 -13.98 -7.68
C VAL A 44 12.97 -13.09 -8.92
N GLY A 45 13.65 -13.42 -10.02
CA GLY A 45 13.54 -12.67 -11.28
C GLY A 45 12.15 -12.76 -11.90
N ALA A 46 11.54 -13.95 -11.92
CA ALA A 46 10.16 -14.15 -12.37
C ALA A 46 9.17 -13.46 -11.44
N GLY A 47 9.41 -13.44 -10.12
CA GLY A 47 8.61 -12.72 -9.14
C GLY A 47 8.64 -11.20 -9.35
N ALA A 48 9.83 -10.63 -9.56
CA ALA A 48 10.00 -9.22 -9.87
C ALA A 48 9.36 -8.86 -11.23
N ALA A 49 9.56 -9.70 -12.26
CA ALA A 49 8.93 -9.53 -13.55
C ALA A 49 7.40 -9.64 -13.47
N LEU A 50 6.85 -10.58 -12.69
CA LEU A 50 5.42 -10.72 -12.45
C LEU A 50 4.86 -9.57 -11.60
N ALA A 51 5.65 -8.95 -10.73
CA ALA A 51 5.26 -7.74 -10.01
C ALA A 51 5.10 -6.55 -10.98
N VAL A 52 6.02 -6.42 -11.93
CA VAL A 52 5.95 -5.41 -13.00
C VAL A 52 4.82 -5.71 -14.00
N LEU A 53 4.61 -6.98 -14.32
CA LEU A 53 3.63 -7.43 -15.31
C LEU A 53 2.23 -7.68 -14.72
N ARG A 54 2.05 -7.58 -13.40
CA ARG A 54 0.75 -7.75 -12.75
C ARG A 54 -0.18 -6.73 -13.38
N PRO A 55 -1.15 -7.16 -14.22
CA PRO A 55 -2.06 -6.22 -14.84
C PRO A 55 -2.84 -5.59 -13.69
N SER A 56 -2.72 -4.27 -13.53
CA SER A 56 -3.63 -3.47 -12.73
C SER A 56 -5.03 -3.76 -13.25
N ARG A 57 -5.72 -4.71 -12.59
CA ARG A 57 -7.04 -5.18 -13.00
C ARG A 57 -7.96 -3.95 -13.04
N ARG A 58 -8.48 -3.64 -14.24
CA ARG A 58 -9.45 -2.56 -14.58
C ARG A 58 -8.84 -1.16 -14.81
N GLY A 59 -8.08 -1.00 -15.90
CA GLY A 59 -7.44 0.25 -16.32
C GLY A 59 -8.34 1.44 -16.72
N GLY A 60 -9.62 1.46 -16.34
CA GLY A 60 -10.51 2.61 -16.59
C GLY A 60 -10.50 3.60 -15.43
N ARG A 61 -10.95 3.16 -14.25
CA ARG A 61 -11.19 4.04 -13.10
C ARG A 61 -9.90 4.45 -12.39
N THR A 62 -9.00 3.49 -12.13
CA THR A 62 -7.66 3.79 -11.57
C THR A 62 -6.89 4.78 -12.45
N ALA A 63 -6.96 4.64 -13.79
CA ALA A 63 -6.30 5.55 -14.71
C ALA A 63 -6.86 6.98 -14.62
N ARG A 64 -8.18 7.13 -14.44
CA ARG A 64 -8.83 8.45 -14.27
C ARG A 64 -8.46 9.11 -12.94
N PHE A 65 -8.51 8.37 -11.84
CA PHE A 65 -8.02 8.86 -10.54
C PHE A 65 -6.54 9.22 -10.60
N ARG A 66 -5.72 8.43 -11.29
CA ARG A 66 -4.31 8.74 -11.51
C ARG A 66 -4.12 10.03 -12.31
N SER A 67 -4.88 10.22 -13.39
CA SER A 67 -4.82 11.45 -14.20
C SER A 67 -5.23 12.68 -13.39
N LEU A 68 -6.24 12.54 -12.54
CA LEU A 68 -6.69 13.60 -11.62
C LEU A 68 -5.59 13.93 -10.61
N ALA A 69 -5.05 12.91 -9.93
CA ALA A 69 -3.97 13.06 -8.96
C ALA A 69 -2.73 13.73 -9.57
N LEU A 70 -2.32 13.29 -10.78
CA LEU A 70 -1.21 13.91 -11.52
C LEU A 70 -1.50 15.37 -11.88
N GLY A 71 -2.74 15.71 -12.24
CA GLY A 71 -3.15 17.10 -12.47
C GLY A 71 -3.05 17.97 -11.22
N ALA A 72 -3.45 17.45 -10.07
CA ALA A 72 -3.32 18.14 -8.78
C ALA A 72 -1.85 18.37 -8.41
N LEU A 73 -0.99 17.35 -8.58
CA LEU A 73 0.44 17.45 -8.33
C LEU A 73 1.16 18.39 -9.32
N ALA A 74 0.73 18.47 -10.58
CA ALA A 74 1.29 19.41 -11.55
C ALA A 74 1.05 20.88 -11.16
N GLY A 75 -0.03 21.15 -10.43
CA GLY A 75 -0.34 22.47 -9.86
C GLY A 75 0.29 22.73 -8.49
N ALA A 76 1.00 21.75 -7.91
CA ALA A 76 1.69 21.92 -6.64
C ALA A 76 2.94 22.80 -6.82
N PRO A 77 3.19 23.75 -5.90
CA PRO A 77 4.37 24.60 -5.98
C PRO A 77 5.62 23.72 -5.89
N SER A 78 6.49 23.82 -6.89
CA SER A 78 7.82 23.23 -6.84
C SER A 78 8.73 24.19 -6.07
N GLY A 79 8.99 23.85 -4.81
CA GLY A 79 9.79 24.66 -3.88
C GLY A 79 11.09 23.96 -3.47
N PRO A 80 11.93 24.64 -2.67
CA PRO A 80 13.11 24.01 -2.05
C PRO A 80 12.76 22.85 -1.11
N SER A 81 11.48 22.72 -0.72
CA SER A 81 10.94 21.64 0.10
C SER A 81 10.80 20.29 -0.63
N GLY A 82 11.11 20.25 -1.93
CA GLY A 82 11.09 19.03 -2.73
C GLY A 82 9.97 18.97 -3.77
N ARG A 83 10.11 18.04 -4.70
CA ARG A 83 9.15 17.74 -5.77
C ARG A 83 8.36 16.50 -5.42
N MET A 84 7.04 16.59 -5.49
CA MET A 84 6.14 15.44 -5.34
C MET A 84 5.98 14.68 -6.64
N GLU A 85 6.09 13.36 -6.58
CA GLU A 85 5.82 12.43 -7.68
C GLU A 85 4.88 11.31 -7.22
N LEU A 86 3.82 11.06 -7.98
CA LEU A 86 2.89 9.97 -7.69
C LEU A 86 3.54 8.62 -8.04
N ALA A 87 3.96 7.89 -7.02
CA ALA A 87 4.62 6.59 -7.16
C ALA A 87 3.60 5.48 -7.43
N ASP A 88 2.53 5.42 -6.63
CA ASP A 88 1.47 4.44 -6.78
C ASP A 88 0.09 5.07 -6.52
N LEU A 89 -0.91 4.56 -7.23
CA LEU A 89 -2.31 4.86 -6.97
C LEU A 89 -3.17 3.65 -7.31
N GLN A 90 -3.89 3.17 -6.31
CA GLN A 90 -4.78 2.02 -6.41
C GLN A 90 -6.19 2.40 -5.99
N VAL A 91 -7.16 1.99 -6.81
CA VAL A 91 -8.58 2.14 -6.50
C VAL A 91 -9.15 0.76 -6.22
N GLN A 92 -9.52 0.52 -4.97
CA GLN A 92 -10.28 -0.64 -4.60
C GLN A 92 -11.75 -0.41 -4.93
N GLU A 93 -12.37 -1.37 -5.60
CA GLU A 93 -13.78 -1.32 -5.96
C GLU A 93 -14.59 -2.36 -5.17
N GLY A 94 -15.76 -1.98 -4.69
CA GLY A 94 -16.75 -2.86 -4.07
C GLY A 94 -18.16 -2.45 -4.51
N PHE A 95 -18.96 -3.41 -4.97
CA PHE A 95 -20.34 -3.16 -5.45
C PHE A 95 -20.45 -2.01 -6.48
N GLY A 96 -19.43 -1.85 -7.34
CA GLY A 96 -19.40 -0.80 -8.37
C GLY A 96 -18.99 0.59 -7.88
N LYS A 97 -18.66 0.76 -6.60
CA LYS A 97 -18.17 2.01 -6.01
C LYS A 97 -16.68 1.91 -5.67
N PRO A 98 -15.90 3.00 -5.81
CA PRO A 98 -14.54 3.08 -5.27
C PRO A 98 -14.60 3.09 -3.75
N THR A 99 -14.35 1.94 -3.12
CA THR A 99 -14.43 1.79 -1.66
C THR A 99 -13.22 2.37 -0.95
N LEU A 100 -12.06 2.36 -1.61
CA LEU A 100 -10.83 2.92 -1.07
C LEU A 100 -9.95 3.39 -2.22
N VAL A 101 -9.46 4.63 -2.12
CA VAL A 101 -8.38 5.12 -2.97
C VAL A 101 -7.13 5.21 -2.11
N SER A 102 -6.13 4.39 -2.44
CA SER A 102 -4.83 4.37 -1.77
C SER A 102 -3.79 4.94 -2.72
N PHE A 103 -2.97 5.87 -2.25
CA PHE A 103 -1.92 6.46 -3.07
C PHE A 103 -0.66 6.74 -2.26
N ASP A 104 0.48 6.61 -2.95
CA ASP A 104 1.81 6.88 -2.41
C ASP A 104 2.47 7.96 -3.27
N VAL A 105 2.97 9.02 -2.62
CA VAL A 105 3.70 10.12 -3.26
C VAL A 105 5.11 10.12 -2.75
N LEU A 106 6.09 10.09 -3.65
CA LEU A 106 7.49 10.29 -3.32
C LEU A 106 7.82 11.78 -3.32
N VAL A 107 8.61 12.20 -2.34
CA VAL A 107 9.13 13.56 -2.23
C VAL A 107 10.62 13.53 -2.53
N ASP A 108 11.00 14.01 -3.71
CA ASP A 108 12.40 14.13 -4.10
C ASP A 108 12.95 15.53 -3.76
N GLY A 109 14.26 15.65 -3.49
CA GLY A 109 14.90 16.95 -3.24
C GLY A 109 14.64 17.55 -1.86
N LEU A 110 14.15 16.78 -0.89
CA LEU A 110 14.25 17.11 0.53
C LEU A 110 15.73 16.97 0.88
N GLY A 111 16.52 18.02 0.63
CA GLY A 111 17.97 17.98 0.79
C GLY A 111 18.34 17.50 2.18
N ASP A 112 19.36 16.64 2.28
CA ASP A 112 20.05 16.32 3.52
C ASP A 112 20.32 17.62 4.26
N GLY A 113 19.53 17.89 5.30
CA GLY A 113 19.71 19.00 6.21
C GLY A 113 21.05 18.81 6.90
N GLY A 114 22.08 19.41 6.32
CA GLY A 114 23.45 19.31 6.76
C GLY A 114 23.59 19.60 8.26
N GLU A 115 24.47 18.80 8.86
CA GLU A 115 25.03 18.97 10.18
C GLU A 115 25.39 20.45 10.47
N ALA A 116 24.50 21.16 11.15
CA ALA A 116 24.75 22.49 11.68
C ALA A 116 24.22 22.55 13.11
N GLY A 117 25.04 22.10 14.07
CA GLY A 117 24.67 22.21 15.48
C GLY A 117 25.38 21.31 16.49
N ARG A 118 26.50 20.64 16.16
CA ARG A 118 27.38 20.06 17.18
C ARG A 118 28.57 20.97 17.43
N ASP A 119 28.33 22.10 18.08
CA ASP A 119 29.38 22.86 18.76
C ASP A 119 28.77 23.86 19.75
N ARG A 120 28.26 23.35 20.88
CA ARG A 120 28.34 24.06 22.16
C ARG A 120 27.95 23.15 23.33
N ALA A 121 28.73 23.30 24.40
CA ALA A 121 28.55 22.81 25.76
C ALA A 121 29.11 21.41 26.09
N GLN A 122 30.45 21.36 26.22
CA GLN A 122 31.06 20.66 27.34
C GLN A 122 30.87 21.49 28.62
N GLY A 123 30.51 20.83 29.73
CA GLY A 123 30.36 21.48 31.04
C GLY A 123 29.92 20.55 32.19
N THR A 124 30.79 19.62 32.57
CA THR A 124 31.17 19.31 33.98
C THR A 124 30.18 18.59 34.95
N THR A 125 30.72 17.55 35.61
CA THR A 125 30.32 16.85 36.87
C THR A 125 29.21 15.80 36.75
N SER A 126 29.41 14.47 36.91
CA SER A 126 30.08 13.60 37.90
C SER A 126 29.06 12.88 38.83
N ALA A 127 29.29 11.56 38.98
CA ALA A 127 28.79 10.61 39.98
C ALA A 127 27.47 9.82 39.73
N LEU A 128 27.68 8.54 39.34
CA LEU A 128 27.20 7.28 39.94
C LEU A 128 25.71 7.13 40.33
N VAL A 129 25.03 6.13 39.70
CA VAL A 129 24.31 5.03 40.37
C VAL A 129 23.82 3.99 39.32
N ASN A 130 24.11 2.71 39.59
CA ASN A 130 23.58 1.45 39.01
C ASN A 130 22.04 1.38 39.22
N GLU A 131 21.15 0.71 38.47
CA GLU A 131 21.16 -0.55 37.70
C GLU A 131 19.80 -0.61 36.91
N PRO A 132 19.46 -1.69 36.17
CA PRO A 132 18.59 -1.70 35.01
C PRO A 132 17.15 -2.14 35.33
N ASP A 133 16.16 -1.46 34.76
CA ASP A 133 14.82 -1.98 34.40
C ASP A 133 13.98 -0.78 33.96
N ALA A 134 14.22 -0.32 32.73
CA ALA A 134 13.34 0.61 32.05
C ALA A 134 12.85 -0.08 30.79
N GLU A 135 11.64 -0.61 30.89
CA GLU A 135 10.75 -0.90 29.76
C GLU A 135 10.91 0.20 28.69
N PRO A 136 11.21 -0.14 27.42
CA PRO A 136 11.49 0.88 26.41
C PRO A 136 10.26 1.78 26.27
N PRO A 137 10.41 3.12 26.36
CA PRO A 137 9.28 4.01 26.12
C PRO A 137 8.80 3.78 24.69
N ALA A 138 7.51 3.45 24.58
CA ALA A 138 6.81 3.37 23.30
C ALA A 138 7.18 4.59 22.46
N ASP A 139 7.66 4.33 21.26
CA ASP A 139 7.95 5.22 20.14
C ASP A 139 6.72 6.08 19.78
N SER A 140 6.37 6.97 20.70
CA SER A 140 5.20 7.86 20.66
C SER A 140 5.70 9.27 20.36
N THR A 141 6.56 9.41 19.36
CA THR A 141 6.72 10.72 18.73
C THR A 141 5.39 10.99 18.02
N PRO A 142 4.59 12.00 18.44
CA PRO A 142 3.33 12.30 17.77
C PRO A 142 3.61 12.63 16.29
N PRO A 143 2.72 12.24 15.35
CA PRO A 143 2.89 12.48 13.92
C PRO A 143 3.10 13.97 13.57
N ALA A 144 2.67 14.87 14.46
CA ALA A 144 2.91 16.31 14.39
C ALA A 144 4.41 16.70 14.38
N GLN A 145 5.30 15.90 14.97
CA GLN A 145 6.74 16.21 15.01
C GLN A 145 7.46 15.80 13.72
N VAL A 146 6.97 14.77 13.01
CA VAL A 146 7.51 14.35 11.70
C VAL A 146 7.03 15.29 10.59
N ALA A 147 5.79 15.79 10.72
CA ALA A 147 5.26 16.87 9.87
C ALA A 147 6.10 18.17 9.96
N ALA A 148 6.81 18.41 11.07
CA ALA A 148 7.62 19.61 11.25
C ALA A 148 8.85 19.69 10.31
N ASP A 149 9.33 18.56 9.78
CA ASP A 149 10.44 18.51 8.81
C ASP A 149 9.95 18.60 7.35
N ILE A 150 8.65 18.50 7.13
CA ILE A 150 7.98 18.46 5.82
C ILE A 150 7.34 19.83 5.65
N GLY A 151 8.11 20.78 5.10
CA GLY A 151 7.71 22.19 5.08
C GLY A 151 6.25 22.44 4.64
N PRO A 152 5.59 23.51 5.13
CA PRO A 152 4.14 23.71 5.03
C PRO A 152 3.62 23.65 3.59
N LEU A 153 4.42 24.11 2.62
CA LEU A 153 4.09 24.03 1.19
C LEU A 153 3.85 22.60 0.69
N LEU A 154 4.58 21.63 1.25
CA LEU A 154 4.47 20.22 0.89
C LEU A 154 3.21 19.62 1.52
N LEU A 155 2.89 19.97 2.76
CA LEU A 155 1.62 19.57 3.38
C LEU A 155 0.42 20.20 2.65
N ASP A 156 0.48 21.47 2.25
CA ASP A 156 -0.58 22.12 1.47
C ASP A 156 -0.77 21.48 0.07
N ALA A 157 0.31 20.97 -0.52
CA ALA A 157 0.24 20.24 -1.79
C ALA A 157 -0.36 18.85 -1.61
N PHE A 158 -0.02 18.16 -0.51
CA PHE A 158 -0.60 16.87 -0.16
C PHE A 158 -2.10 16.99 0.15
N ASP A 159 -2.49 18.02 0.90
CA ASP A 159 -3.88 18.33 1.21
C ASP A 159 -4.70 18.59 -0.07
N ARG A 160 -4.18 19.43 -0.97
CA ARG A 160 -4.81 19.67 -2.28
C ARG A 160 -4.94 18.41 -3.13
N LEU A 161 -3.99 17.48 -3.04
CA LEU A 161 -4.11 16.19 -3.73
C LEU A 161 -5.23 15.34 -3.14
N VAL A 162 -5.32 15.24 -1.81
CA VAL A 162 -6.41 14.53 -1.12
C VAL A 162 -7.75 15.14 -1.50
N GLN A 163 -7.88 16.46 -1.42
CA GLN A 163 -9.08 17.17 -1.82
C GLN A 163 -9.45 16.88 -3.26
N ALA A 164 -8.50 16.92 -4.20
CA ALA A 164 -8.77 16.66 -5.61
C ALA A 164 -9.32 15.22 -5.82
N ILE A 165 -8.77 14.23 -5.11
CA ILE A 165 -9.25 12.84 -5.16
C ILE A 165 -10.68 12.74 -4.61
N TRP A 166 -10.98 13.46 -3.52
CA TRP A 166 -12.31 13.53 -2.92
C TRP A 166 -13.33 14.21 -3.85
N ASP A 167 -12.95 15.36 -4.41
CA ASP A 167 -13.73 16.17 -5.36
C ASP A 167 -13.72 15.61 -6.79
N ASN A 168 -13.56 14.30 -6.93
CA ASN A 168 -13.67 13.66 -8.24
C ASN A 168 -15.09 13.89 -8.81
N PRO A 169 -15.21 14.51 -10.01
CA PRO A 169 -16.50 14.85 -10.62
C PRO A 169 -17.28 13.63 -11.10
N GLU A 170 -16.62 12.48 -11.29
CA GLU A 170 -17.28 11.25 -11.74
C GLU A 170 -17.89 10.46 -10.59
N ILE A 171 -17.11 10.23 -9.54
CA ILE A 171 -17.53 9.46 -8.36
C ILE A 171 -16.54 9.69 -7.21
N ALA A 172 -17.07 10.09 -6.06
CA ALA A 172 -16.28 10.21 -4.83
C ALA A 172 -15.94 8.82 -4.27
N PRO A 173 -14.70 8.61 -3.77
CA PRO A 173 -14.35 7.41 -3.04
C PRO A 173 -15.05 7.36 -1.68
N VAL A 174 -15.24 6.16 -1.13
CA VAL A 174 -15.77 6.00 0.24
C VAL A 174 -14.69 6.34 1.27
N ALA A 175 -13.43 5.98 1.01
CA ALA A 175 -12.32 6.27 1.92
C ALA A 175 -11.05 6.58 1.13
N ILE A 176 -10.15 7.35 1.74
CA ILE A 176 -8.87 7.74 1.15
C ILE A 176 -7.73 7.39 2.10
N ARG A 177 -6.68 6.76 1.56
CA ARG A 177 -5.40 6.57 2.23
C ARG A 177 -4.30 7.24 1.41
N GLY A 178 -3.63 8.22 1.99
CA GLY A 178 -2.50 8.90 1.37
C GLY A 178 -1.25 8.74 2.21
N ARG A 179 -0.09 8.57 1.55
CA ARG A 179 1.22 8.60 2.20
C ARG A 179 2.19 9.44 1.39
N LEU A 180 2.93 10.31 2.08
CA LEU A 180 4.15 10.92 1.57
C LEU A 180 5.34 10.06 1.99
N LEU A 181 6.20 9.72 1.05
CA LEU A 181 7.35 8.85 1.26
C LEU A 181 8.64 9.59 0.87
N SER A 182 9.68 9.40 1.66
CA SER A 182 11.04 9.78 1.26
C SER A 182 11.63 8.64 0.41
N PRO A 183 12.38 8.94 -0.67
CA PRO A 183 13.07 7.93 -1.48
C PRO A 183 13.97 6.98 -0.67
N SER A 184 14.51 7.45 0.45
CA SER A 184 15.44 6.71 1.32
C SER A 184 14.79 6.23 2.62
N GLY A 185 13.55 6.63 2.90
CA GLY A 185 12.88 6.38 4.17
C GLY A 185 12.14 5.04 4.21
N THR A 186 12.22 4.35 5.34
CA THR A 186 11.38 3.18 5.63
C THR A 186 10.02 3.55 6.24
N ARG A 187 9.90 4.77 6.81
CA ARG A 187 8.68 5.32 7.41
C ARG A 187 8.10 6.42 6.50
N PRO A 188 6.76 6.55 6.39
CA PRO A 188 6.17 7.69 5.70
C PRO A 188 6.60 9.00 6.36
N LEU A 189 6.89 9.98 5.52
CA LEU A 189 7.12 11.37 5.91
C LEU A 189 5.83 11.93 6.52
N ALA A 190 4.72 11.81 5.79
CA ALA A 190 3.42 12.23 6.25
C ALA A 190 2.35 11.23 5.81
N ASP A 191 1.23 11.23 6.51
CA ASP A 191 0.03 10.49 6.15
C ASP A 191 -1.21 11.35 6.44
N MET A 192 -2.40 10.73 6.37
CA MET A 192 -3.66 11.42 6.63
C MET A 192 -3.70 12.06 8.04
N THR A 193 -3.02 11.50 9.04
CA THR A 193 -2.97 12.11 10.39
C THR A 193 -2.21 13.44 10.40
N SER A 194 -1.25 13.61 9.49
CA SER A 194 -0.54 14.88 9.30
C SER A 194 -1.42 15.98 8.72
N LEU A 195 -2.54 15.62 8.08
CA LEU A 195 -3.59 16.54 7.61
C LEU A 195 -4.69 16.77 8.67
N GLY A 196 -4.56 16.16 9.85
CA GLY A 196 -5.55 16.28 10.93
C GLY A 196 -6.69 15.26 10.90
N PHE A 197 -6.58 14.18 10.11
CA PHE A 197 -7.52 13.06 10.20
C PHE A 197 -7.21 12.15 11.40
N ASP A 198 -8.25 11.49 11.93
CA ASP A 198 -8.14 10.62 13.12
C ASP A 198 -7.26 9.37 12.91
N GLY A 199 -6.94 9.00 11.67
CA GLY A 199 -6.11 7.84 11.37
C GLY A 199 -5.56 7.86 9.94
N GLU A 200 -4.82 6.82 9.58
CA GLU A 200 -4.17 6.69 8.26
C GLU A 200 -5.15 6.61 7.08
N ILE A 201 -6.43 6.32 7.34
CA ILE A 201 -7.48 6.23 6.34
C ILE A 201 -8.56 7.23 6.73
N ALA A 202 -8.74 8.27 5.92
CA ALA A 202 -9.83 9.22 6.09
C ALA A 202 -11.16 8.59 5.65
N ARG A 203 -12.13 8.62 6.55
CA ARG A 203 -13.47 8.05 6.35
C ARG A 203 -14.39 9.09 5.69
N PRO A 204 -15.57 8.70 5.17
CA PRO A 204 -16.45 9.65 4.50
C PRO A 204 -16.86 10.83 5.40
N ALA A 205 -17.11 10.58 6.69
CA ALA A 205 -17.50 11.62 7.63
C ALA A 205 -16.38 12.63 7.85
N ASP A 206 -15.15 12.15 8.07
CA ASP A 206 -13.97 13.01 8.28
C ASP A 206 -13.66 13.83 7.01
N LEU A 207 -13.78 13.21 5.82
CA LEU A 207 -13.61 13.90 4.54
C LEU A 207 -14.70 14.96 4.30
N TYR A 208 -15.95 14.66 4.70
CA TYR A 208 -17.04 15.61 4.65
C TYR A 208 -16.81 16.80 5.58
N GLU A 209 -16.34 16.54 6.80
CA GLU A 209 -16.05 17.58 7.77
C GLU A 209 -14.91 18.50 7.30
N HIS A 210 -13.88 17.91 6.69
CA HIS A 210 -12.70 18.65 6.23
C HIS A 210 -12.93 19.42 4.91
N TYR A 211 -13.61 18.80 3.93
CA TYR A 211 -13.73 19.35 2.56
C TYR A 211 -15.17 19.64 2.13
N GLY A 212 -16.17 19.17 2.86
CA GLY A 212 -17.58 19.25 2.47
C GLY A 212 -18.01 18.18 1.48
N SER A 213 -19.15 18.41 0.82
CA SER A 213 -19.69 17.47 -0.16
C SER A 213 -18.80 17.39 -1.41
N PRO A 214 -18.55 16.18 -1.93
CA PRO A 214 -17.72 16.01 -3.11
C PRO A 214 -18.40 16.58 -4.36
N ALA A 215 -17.59 16.98 -5.34
CA ALA A 215 -18.10 17.53 -6.60
C ALA A 215 -19.09 16.62 -7.36
N SER A 216 -18.94 15.29 -7.24
CA SER A 216 -19.84 14.31 -7.89
C SER A 216 -21.24 14.27 -7.28
N ASP A 217 -21.42 14.65 -6.01
CA ASP A 217 -22.71 14.75 -5.34
C ASP A 217 -22.70 15.85 -4.27
N ARG A 218 -23.10 17.07 -4.66
CA ARG A 218 -23.17 18.22 -3.75
C ARG A 218 -24.23 18.09 -2.65
N GLY A 219 -25.19 17.18 -2.82
CA GLY A 219 -26.21 16.88 -1.83
C GLY A 219 -25.76 15.83 -0.81
N TRP A 220 -24.65 15.15 -1.05
CA TRP A 220 -24.19 14.04 -0.22
C TRP A 220 -23.86 14.48 1.20
N ARG A 221 -24.28 13.66 2.16
CA ARG A 221 -24.02 13.77 3.60
C ARG A 221 -23.73 12.36 4.15
N PRO A 222 -22.84 12.20 5.15
CA PRO A 222 -22.52 10.91 5.75
C PRO A 222 -23.67 10.31 6.57
#